data_AF-A0A7S3KF28-F1
#
_entry.id   AF-A0A7S3KF28-F1
#
_cell.length_a   1.000
_cell.length_b   1.000
_cell.length_c   1.000
_cell.angle_alpha   90.00
_cell.angle_beta   90.00
_cell.angle_gamma   90.00
#
_symmetry.space_group_name_H-M   'P 1'
#
loop_
_entity.id
_entity.type
_entity.pdbx_description
1 polymer ?
#
loop_
_entity_poly.entity_id
_entity_poly.type
_entity_poly.pdbx_seq_one_letter_code
_entity_poly.pdbx_strand_id
1 'polypeptide(L)'
;YFETTIQSHDTTNKLISCNTPSANLILGTLFSSGGDVKVSLTGTDETFVFSYEPVSEISGLSPNFIFAEDNVTIEITGTNFFFEDIALTKIILKSQDIEVQRSPSMINSTHMTVEYYENEFAPRSRVEVTVTFNGEE
;
A
#
# COMPACT_ATOMS: atom_id res chain seq x y z
N TYR A 1 -4.70 10.70 22.88
CA TYR A 1 -4.57 11.86 21.98
C TYR A 1 -3.20 11.75 21.35
N PHE A 2 -3.11 11.75 20.02
CA PHE A 2 -1.85 11.73 19.30
C PHE A 2 -1.63 13.13 18.74
N GLU A 3 -0.47 13.70 19.04
CA GLU A 3 -0.05 14.98 18.50
C GLU A 3 0.69 14.73 17.20
N THR A 4 0.30 15.44 16.15
CA THR A 4 1.07 15.51 14.91
C THR A 4 1.64 16.91 14.74
N THR A 5 2.80 16.98 14.10
CA THR A 5 3.49 18.23 13.84
C THR A 5 2.93 18.86 12.57
N ILE A 6 2.60 20.15 12.64
CA ILE A 6 2.29 20.95 11.45
C ILE A 6 3.54 21.02 10.58
N GLN A 7 3.45 20.56 9.34
CA GLN A 7 4.55 20.60 8.38
C GLN A 7 4.68 21.97 7.73
N SER A 8 3.55 22.58 7.38
CA SER A 8 3.52 23.92 6.82
C SER A 8 2.20 24.60 7.11
N HIS A 9 2.23 25.93 7.09
CA HIS A 9 1.04 26.75 7.19
C HIS A 9 1.13 27.88 6.15
N ASP A 10 0.08 28.06 5.36
CA ASP A 10 -0.09 29.18 4.45
C ASP A 10 -1.14 30.11 5.05
N THR A 11 -0.70 31.25 5.57
CA THR A 11 -1.60 32.25 6.17
C THR A 11 -2.39 33.05 5.13
N THR A 12 -1.97 33.03 3.87
CA THR A 12 -2.64 33.71 2.76
C THR A 12 -3.82 32.89 2.28
N ASN A 13 -3.63 31.58 2.11
CA ASN A 13 -4.67 30.64 1.69
C ASN A 13 -5.36 29.91 2.86
N LYS A 14 -4.96 30.19 4.10
CA LYS A 14 -5.45 29.54 5.34
C LYS A 14 -5.35 28.02 5.28
N LEU A 15 -4.23 27.50 4.78
CA LEU A 15 -4.01 26.07 4.62
C LEU A 15 -3.02 25.58 5.68
N ILE A 16 -3.35 24.48 6.35
CA ILE A 16 -2.48 23.78 7.30
C ILE A 16 -2.21 22.40 6.74
N SER A 17 -0.94 22.06 6.53
CA SER A 17 -0.51 20.71 6.15
C SER A 17 0.11 20.02 7.35
N CYS A 18 -0.30 18.78 7.61
CA CYS A 18 0.24 17.95 8.68
C CYS A 18 0.31 16.50 8.22
N ASN A 19 1.23 15.74 8.81
CA ASN A 19 1.27 14.30 8.59
C ASN A 19 0.19 13.63 9.44
N THR A 20 -0.46 12.62 8.88
CA THR A 20 -1.27 11.72 9.70
C THR A 20 -0.33 10.74 10.40
N PRO A 21 -0.50 10.49 11.72
CA PRO A 21 0.27 9.47 12.39
C PRO A 21 -0.06 8.09 11.79
N SER A 22 0.94 7.22 11.66
CA SER A 22 0.73 5.86 11.14
C SER A 22 -0.29 5.13 12.03
N ALA A 23 -1.31 4.53 11.40
CA ALA A 23 -2.34 3.75 12.08
C ALA A 23 -1.74 2.61 12.92
N ASN A 24 -0.63 2.02 12.48
CA ASN A 24 0.07 0.93 13.18
C ASN A 24 0.69 1.38 14.51
N LEU A 25 1.01 2.66 14.65
CA LEU A 25 1.52 3.25 15.91
C LEU A 25 0.39 3.57 16.89
N ILE A 26 -0.87 3.53 16.44
CA ILE A 26 -2.06 3.83 17.24
C ILE A 26 -2.70 2.51 17.68
N LEU A 27 -2.16 1.92 18.76
CA LEU A 27 -2.73 0.77 19.48
C LEU A 27 -3.22 -0.38 18.57
N GLY A 28 -2.29 -0.99 17.81
CA GLY A 28 -2.22 -2.40 17.39
C GLY A 28 -3.34 -3.03 16.54
N THR A 29 -4.60 -2.56 16.64
CA THR A 29 -5.78 -3.14 15.97
C THR A 29 -6.90 -2.13 15.70
N LEU A 30 -6.88 -0.93 16.31
CA LEU A 30 -7.99 0.04 16.24
C LEU A 30 -8.38 0.48 14.83
N PHE A 31 -7.45 0.40 13.88
CA PHE A 31 -7.68 0.74 12.47
C PHE A 31 -7.43 -0.44 11.52
N SER A 32 -7.36 -1.67 12.04
CA SER A 32 -7.26 -2.87 11.17
C SER A 32 -8.43 -2.97 10.19
N SER A 33 -9.62 -2.53 10.62
CA SER A 33 -10.84 -2.40 9.81
C SER A 33 -11.08 -1.00 9.23
N GLY A 34 -10.09 -0.10 9.34
CA GLY A 34 -10.27 1.33 9.08
C GLY A 34 -11.10 2.01 10.16
N GLY A 35 -11.22 3.34 10.06
CA GLY A 35 -12.06 4.10 10.98
C GLY A 35 -11.85 5.60 10.93
N ASP A 36 -12.85 6.32 11.42
CA ASP A 36 -12.84 7.77 11.48
C ASP A 36 -12.17 8.27 12.77
N VAL A 37 -11.29 9.24 12.62
CA VAL A 37 -10.74 10.02 13.72
C VAL A 37 -11.21 11.45 13.64
N LYS A 38 -11.52 11.99 14.81
CA LYS A 38 -11.81 13.41 14.97
C LYS A 38 -10.52 14.19 15.10
N VAL A 39 -10.31 15.14 14.21
CA VAL A 39 -9.22 16.11 14.25
C VAL A 39 -9.75 17.40 14.83
N SER A 40 -9.08 17.97 15.82
CA SER A 40 -9.44 19.25 16.43
C SER A 40 -8.27 20.22 16.37
N LEU A 41 -8.53 21.47 16.03
CA LEU A 41 -7.51 22.53 16.08
C LEU A 41 -7.52 23.15 17.48
N THR A 42 -6.38 23.11 18.16
CA THR A 42 -6.25 23.71 19.49
C THR A 42 -6.50 25.22 19.43
N GLY A 43 -7.41 25.71 20.28
CA GLY A 43 -7.77 27.13 20.35
C GLY A 43 -8.94 27.53 19.45
N THR A 44 -9.57 26.57 18.77
CA THR A 44 -10.85 26.76 18.07
C THR A 44 -11.84 25.67 18.47
N ASP A 45 -13.13 25.88 18.19
CA ASP A 45 -14.17 24.85 18.31
C ASP A 45 -14.30 24.01 17.02
N GLU A 46 -13.36 24.18 16.07
CA GLU A 46 -13.42 23.52 14.77
C GLU A 46 -12.94 22.08 14.85
N THR A 47 -13.70 21.20 14.22
CA THR A 47 -13.39 19.78 14.20
C THR A 47 -13.65 19.18 12.83
N PHE A 48 -12.74 18.33 12.39
CA PHE A 48 -12.75 17.65 11.11
C PHE A 48 -12.77 16.14 11.32
N VAL A 49 -13.18 15.42 10.29
CA VAL A 49 -13.10 13.95 10.26
C VAL A 49 -12.01 13.57 9.28
N PHE A 50 -11.09 12.71 9.72
CA PHE A 50 -10.12 12.03 8.87
C PHE A 50 -10.38 10.53 8.98
N SER A 51 -10.37 9.82 7.86
CA SER A 51 -10.66 8.39 7.82
C SER A 51 -9.39 7.61 7.52
N TYR A 52 -9.05 6.66 8.37
CA TYR A 52 -8.05 5.64 8.04
C TYR A 52 -8.71 4.53 7.23
N GLU A 53 -8.07 4.15 6.13
CA GLU A 53 -8.45 2.95 5.38
C GLU A 53 -8.03 1.68 6.14
N PRO A 54 -8.77 0.57 5.98
CA PRO A 54 -8.33 -0.71 6.53
C PRO A 54 -7.01 -1.17 5.93
N VAL A 55 -6.30 -2.01 6.69
CA VAL A 55 -5.01 -2.55 6.26
C VAL A 55 -5.20 -3.49 5.06
N SER A 56 -4.36 -3.32 4.04
CA SER A 56 -4.26 -4.24 2.91
C SER A 56 -3.60 -5.53 3.32
N GLU A 57 -4.19 -6.67 2.97
CA GLU A 57 -3.64 -8.00 3.29
C GLU A 57 -3.60 -8.87 2.04
N ILE A 58 -2.45 -9.49 1.77
CA ILE A 58 -2.31 -10.51 0.73
C ILE A 58 -2.67 -11.87 1.36
N SER A 59 -3.61 -12.56 0.75
CA SER A 59 -4.11 -13.86 1.19
C SER A 59 -3.68 -15.02 0.28
N GLY A 60 -3.30 -14.73 -0.97
CA GLY A 60 -2.94 -15.77 -1.92
C GLY A 60 -2.20 -15.26 -3.16
N LEU A 61 -1.52 -16.21 -3.82
CA LEU A 61 -0.82 -16.03 -5.09
C LEU A 61 -1.14 -17.21 -6.01
N SER A 62 -1.43 -16.95 -7.28
CA SER A 62 -1.71 -17.97 -8.28
C SER A 62 -1.17 -17.58 -9.66
N PRO A 63 -0.36 -18.41 -10.33
CA PRO A 63 0.19 -19.66 -9.82
C PRO A 63 1.28 -19.41 -8.77
N ASN A 64 1.47 -20.37 -7.85
CA ASN A 64 2.53 -20.34 -6.84
C ASN A 64 3.81 -21.08 -7.26
N PHE A 65 3.84 -21.57 -8.50
CA PHE A 65 4.98 -22.18 -9.15
C PHE A 65 4.96 -21.82 -10.64
N ILE A 66 6.12 -21.42 -11.16
CA ILE A 66 6.30 -20.97 -12.55
C ILE A 66 7.54 -21.65 -13.10
N PHE A 67 7.50 -22.09 -14.35
CA PHE A 67 8.71 -22.53 -15.05
C PHE A 67 9.48 -21.30 -15.52
N ALA A 68 10.80 -21.31 -15.35
CA ALA A 68 11.63 -20.16 -15.66
C ALA A 68 11.54 -19.70 -17.13
N GLU A 69 11.14 -20.57 -18.05
CA GLU A 69 11.03 -20.26 -19.48
C GLU A 69 9.63 -19.73 -19.88
N ASP A 70 8.70 -19.61 -18.94
CA ASP A 70 7.33 -19.17 -19.22
C ASP A 70 7.14 -17.68 -18.94
N ASN A 71 6.35 -17.03 -19.78
CA ASN A 71 5.71 -15.76 -19.46
C ASN A 71 4.36 -16.04 -18.82
N VAL A 72 4.13 -15.54 -17.60
CA VAL A 72 2.97 -15.90 -16.78
C VAL A 72 2.39 -14.67 -16.11
N THR A 73 1.07 -14.51 -16.16
CA THR A 73 0.37 -13.55 -15.30
C THR A 73 0.15 -14.17 -13.92
N ILE A 74 0.70 -13.54 -12.88
CA ILE A 74 0.47 -13.89 -11.48
C ILE A 74 -0.72 -13.09 -10.98
N GLU A 75 -1.73 -13.78 -10.48
CA GLU A 75 -2.84 -13.24 -9.71
C GLU A 75 -2.47 -13.20 -8.22
N ILE A 76 -2.65 -12.02 -7.62
CA ILE A 76 -2.47 -11.74 -6.21
C ILE A 76 -3.87 -11.51 -5.62
N THR A 77 -4.27 -12.34 -4.67
CA THR A 77 -5.56 -12.24 -3.99
C THR A 77 -5.38 -11.66 -2.59
N GLY A 78 -6.29 -10.79 -2.18
CA GLY A 78 -6.24 -10.16 -0.88
C GLY A 78 -7.50 -9.40 -0.52
N THR A 79 -7.36 -8.50 0.43
CA THR A 79 -8.41 -7.58 0.85
C THR A 79 -7.86 -6.17 0.92
N ASN A 80 -8.75 -5.19 0.79
CA ASN A 80 -8.44 -3.78 1.03
C ASN A 80 -7.32 -3.27 0.13
N PHE A 81 -7.27 -3.74 -1.12
CA PHE A 81 -6.40 -3.15 -2.14
C PHE A 81 -7.02 -1.80 -2.54
N PHE A 82 -6.70 -0.77 -1.77
CA PHE A 82 -7.07 0.61 -2.04
C PHE A 82 -6.03 1.23 -2.94
N PHE A 83 -6.50 1.85 -4.02
CA PHE A 83 -5.63 2.52 -4.97
C PHE A 83 -6.33 3.80 -5.43
N GLU A 84 -5.67 4.93 -5.20
CA GLU A 84 -6.06 6.19 -5.83
C GLU A 84 -5.57 6.22 -7.29
N ASP A 85 -4.42 5.60 -7.56
CA ASP A 85 -3.82 5.49 -8.89
C ASP A 85 -3.01 4.18 -9.04
N ILE A 86 -3.33 3.41 -10.09
CA ILE A 86 -2.59 2.19 -10.45
C ILE A 86 -1.11 2.47 -10.72
N ALA A 87 -0.77 3.69 -11.19
CA ALA A 87 0.60 4.11 -11.47
C ALA A 87 1.45 4.28 -10.20
N LEU A 88 0.81 4.47 -9.05
CA LEU A 88 1.48 4.60 -7.74
C LEU A 88 1.60 3.26 -7.01
N THR A 89 0.92 2.22 -7.49
CA THR A 89 1.04 0.87 -6.96
C THR A 89 2.22 0.16 -7.60
N LYS A 90 3.08 -0.43 -6.77
CA LYS A 90 4.24 -1.19 -7.23
C LYS A 90 4.19 -2.60 -6.68
N ILE A 91 4.55 -3.54 -7.54
CA ILE A 91 4.74 -4.94 -7.19
C ILE A 91 6.22 -5.23 -7.37
N ILE A 92 6.84 -5.70 -6.31
CA ILE A 92 8.23 -6.06 -6.26
C ILE A 92 8.31 -7.57 -6.22
N LEU A 93 8.90 -8.15 -7.26
CA LEU A 93 9.28 -9.55 -7.32
C LEU A 93 10.76 -9.64 -6.93
N LYS A 94 11.06 -10.39 -5.88
CA LYS A 94 12.43 -10.47 -5.34
C LYS A 94 12.88 -11.89 -5.12
N SER A 95 14.09 -12.20 -5.55
CA SER A 95 14.77 -13.44 -5.18
C SER A 95 16.26 -13.16 -5.02
N GLN A 96 16.80 -13.45 -3.82
CA GLN A 96 18.18 -13.15 -3.47
C GLN A 96 18.49 -11.65 -3.71
N ASP A 97 19.50 -11.35 -4.54
CA ASP A 97 19.95 -10.01 -4.87
C ASP A 97 19.29 -9.42 -6.13
N ILE A 98 18.36 -10.16 -6.75
CA ILE A 98 17.61 -9.72 -7.93
C ILE A 98 16.25 -9.18 -7.48
N GLU A 99 15.95 -7.97 -7.91
CA GLU A 99 14.69 -7.29 -7.64
C GLU A 99 14.11 -6.71 -8.93
N VAL A 100 12.83 -6.97 -9.15
CA VAL A 100 12.10 -6.55 -10.34
C VAL A 100 10.84 -5.81 -9.90
N GLN A 101 10.75 -4.53 -10.24
CA GLN A 101 9.57 -3.72 -9.96
C GLN A 101 8.65 -3.66 -11.20
N ARG A 102 7.34 -3.80 -10.96
CA ARG A 102 6.28 -3.70 -11.97
C ARG A 102 5.11 -2.90 -11.45
N SER A 103 4.37 -2.29 -12.35
CA SER A 103 3.00 -1.84 -12.06
C SER A 103 2.03 -3.00 -12.31
N PRO A 104 0.93 -3.10 -11.56
CA PRO A 104 -0.10 -4.09 -11.84
C PRO A 104 -0.69 -3.92 -13.24
N SER A 105 -0.99 -5.03 -13.92
CA SER A 105 -1.73 -5.02 -15.18
C SER A 105 -3.25 -4.84 -14.95
N MET A 106 -3.75 -5.24 -13.79
CA MET A 106 -5.10 -5.01 -13.30
C MET A 106 -5.06 -4.89 -11.77
N ILE A 107 -5.97 -4.09 -11.22
CA ILE A 107 -6.19 -4.00 -9.78
C ILE A 107 -7.67 -3.74 -9.47
N ASN A 108 -8.20 -4.44 -8.47
CA ASN A 108 -9.46 -4.16 -7.81
C ASN A 108 -9.30 -4.41 -6.31
N SER A 109 -10.36 -4.23 -5.51
CA SER A 109 -10.31 -4.29 -4.04
C SER A 109 -9.84 -5.63 -3.45
N THR A 110 -9.83 -6.70 -4.23
CA THR A 110 -9.50 -8.07 -3.78
C THR A 110 -8.51 -8.81 -4.67
N HIS A 111 -8.24 -8.30 -5.87
CA HIS A 111 -7.38 -8.96 -6.85
C HIS A 111 -6.46 -7.95 -7.53
N MET A 112 -5.25 -8.40 -7.83
CA MET A 112 -4.24 -7.67 -8.57
C MET A 112 -3.50 -8.64 -9.48
N THR A 113 -3.09 -8.20 -10.66
CA THR A 113 -2.30 -9.03 -11.58
C THR A 113 -0.96 -8.41 -11.91
N VAL A 114 0.06 -9.24 -12.08
CA VAL A 114 1.41 -8.84 -12.50
C VAL A 114 1.96 -9.82 -13.51
N GLU A 115 2.64 -9.29 -14.53
CA GLU A 115 3.33 -10.15 -15.50
C GLU A 115 4.70 -10.56 -14.94
N TYR A 116 4.93 -11.87 -14.91
CA TYR A 116 6.22 -12.51 -14.75
C TYR A 116 6.77 -12.85 -16.13
N TYR A 117 8.04 -12.50 -16.39
CA TYR A 117 8.68 -12.79 -17.67
C TYR A 117 9.72 -13.89 -17.56
N GLU A 118 9.92 -14.58 -18.68
CA GLU A 118 10.88 -15.67 -18.78
C GLU A 118 12.30 -15.22 -18.37
N ASN A 119 13.00 -16.10 -17.68
CA ASN A 119 14.39 -15.98 -17.25
C ASN A 119 14.69 -14.75 -16.36
N GLU A 120 13.66 -14.13 -15.75
CA GLU A 120 13.86 -13.03 -14.78
C GLU A 120 14.62 -13.50 -13.54
N PHE A 121 14.42 -14.76 -13.14
CA PHE A 121 15.08 -15.35 -11.98
C PHE A 121 15.68 -16.71 -12.33
N ALA A 122 16.74 -17.10 -11.60
CA ALA A 122 17.39 -18.39 -11.80
C ALA A 122 16.40 -19.55 -11.54
N PRO A 123 16.55 -20.70 -12.23
CA PRO A 123 15.71 -21.87 -11.97
C PRO A 123 15.71 -22.28 -10.50
N ARG A 124 14.54 -22.69 -9.98
CA ARG A 124 14.31 -23.07 -8.57
C ARG A 124 14.54 -21.94 -7.55
N SER A 125 14.46 -20.69 -7.99
CA SER A 125 14.44 -19.53 -7.10
C SER A 125 13.13 -19.46 -6.31
N ARG A 126 13.23 -19.02 -5.05
CA ARG A 126 12.06 -18.60 -4.28
C ARG A 126 11.86 -17.11 -4.51
N VAL A 127 10.77 -16.74 -5.16
CA VAL A 127 10.41 -15.34 -5.41
C VAL A 127 9.44 -14.88 -4.33
N GLU A 128 9.81 -13.81 -3.65
CA GLU A 128 8.95 -13.08 -2.72
C GLU A 128 8.21 -11.98 -3.48
N VAL A 129 6.93 -11.81 -3.18
CA VAL A 129 6.07 -10.79 -3.78
C VAL A 129 5.71 -9.78 -2.72
N THR A 130 6.13 -8.53 -2.93
CA THR A 130 5.78 -7.40 -2.07
C THR A 130 4.94 -6.43 -2.88
N VAL A 131 3.86 -5.92 -2.29
CA VAL A 131 3.00 -4.91 -2.90
C VAL A 131 3.12 -3.65 -2.06
N THR A 132 3.45 -2.53 -2.71
CA THR A 132 3.48 -1.20 -2.07
C THR A 132 2.45 -0.30 -2.73
N PHE A 133 1.72 0.43 -1.89
CA PHE A 133 0.69 1.38 -2.29
C PHE A 133 1.20 2.80 -2.08
N ASN A 134 0.84 3.72 -2.97
CA ASN A 134 1.16 5.15 -2.85
C ASN A 134 2.65 5.50 -2.71
N GLY A 135 3.55 4.60 -3.13
CA GLY A 135 5.00 4.82 -3.09
C GLY A 135 5.64 4.81 -1.70
N GLU A 136 4.91 4.42 -0.65
CA GLU A 136 5.48 4.17 0.67
C GLU A 136 5.89 2.69 0.78
N GLU A 137 7.15 2.46 1.19
CA GLU A 137 7.72 1.14 1.51
C GLU A 137 7.39 0.70 2.94
#